data_AF-A0A2V9UKX1-F1
#
_entry.id   AF-A0A2V9UKX1-F1
#
_cell.length_a   1.000
_cell.length_b   1.000
_cell.length_c   1.000
_cell.angle_alpha   90.00
_cell.angle_beta   90.00
_cell.angle_gamma   90.00
#
_symmetry.space_group_name_H-M   'P 1'
#
loop_
_entity.id
_entity.type
_entity.pdbx_description
1 polymer ?
#
loop_
_entity_poly.entity_id
_entity_poly.type
_entity_poly.pdbx_seq_one_letter_code
_entity_poly.pdbx_strand_id
1 'polypeptide(L)'
;MDCMPYPDLIFTLVLSLVVCWGTALSYRKIRDEHDGMPISMFRQKVLSLLLMSSAVLIWFGCFYLSVHYDWTRPTLADDLSGRIYSLSNHGHVVYLTMTERGLFALAFAALVCFVSGYLLHRRAG
;
A
#
# COMPACT_ATOMS: atom_id res chain seq x y z
N MET A 1 -16.76 26.78 4.27
CA MET A 1 -15.53 25.98 4.45
C MET A 1 -15.82 25.06 5.61
N ASP A 2 -16.53 23.97 5.33
CA ASP A 2 -17.01 23.07 6.36
C ASP A 2 -15.90 22.08 6.69
N CYS A 3 -15.55 22.03 7.98
CA CYS A 3 -14.62 21.07 8.54
C CYS A 3 -15.18 19.65 8.37
N MET A 4 -14.75 18.94 7.33
CA MET A 4 -14.99 17.49 7.21
C MET A 4 -14.26 16.77 8.37
N PRO A 5 -14.96 15.98 9.19
CA PRO A 5 -14.37 15.30 10.34
C PRO A 5 -13.61 14.07 9.87
N TYR A 6 -12.27 14.15 9.73
CA TYR A 6 -11.30 13.06 9.53
C TYR A 6 -11.87 11.64 9.26
N PRO A 7 -12.52 11.38 8.11
CA PRO A 7 -12.88 10.01 7.71
C PRO A 7 -11.62 9.14 7.50
N ASP A 8 -10.47 9.80 7.37
CA ASP A 8 -9.18 9.27 6.96
C ASP A 8 -8.48 8.42 8.03
N LEU A 9 -8.56 8.85 9.30
CA LEU A 9 -7.93 8.12 10.40
C LEU A 9 -8.69 6.82 10.68
N ILE A 10 -10.02 6.89 10.69
CA ILE A 10 -10.88 5.72 10.91
C ILE A 10 -10.66 4.70 9.79
N PHE A 11 -10.65 5.13 8.53
CA PHE A 11 -10.39 4.23 7.40
C PHE A 11 -9.03 3.54 7.50
N THR A 12 -7.97 4.31 7.77
CA THR A 12 -6.60 3.77 7.89
C THR A 12 -6.46 2.79 9.05
N LEU A 13 -7.08 3.10 10.20
CA LEU A 13 -7.08 2.21 11.36
C LEU A 13 -7.86 0.93 11.10
N VAL A 14 -9.08 1.03 10.56
CA VAL A 14 -9.92 -0.14 10.24
C VAL A 14 -9.21 -1.04 9.24
N LEU A 15 -8.64 -0.47 8.17
CA LEU A 15 -7.89 -1.24 7.19
C LEU A 15 -6.68 -1.94 7.82
N SER A 16 -5.90 -1.22 8.63
CA SER A 16 -4.74 -1.79 9.31
C SER A 16 -5.14 -2.94 10.22
N LEU A 17 -6.24 -2.80 10.97
CA LEU A 17 -6.78 -3.86 11.81
C LEU A 17 -7.24 -5.07 10.99
N VAL A 18 -7.93 -4.86 9.87
CA VAL A 18 -8.35 -5.93 8.96
C VAL A 18 -7.15 -6.69 8.39
N VAL A 19 -6.12 -5.97 7.91
CA VAL A 19 -4.90 -6.59 7.39
C VAL A 19 -4.15 -7.33 8.50
N CYS A 20 -4.00 -6.74 9.68
CA CYS A 20 -3.36 -7.38 10.83
C CYS A 20 -4.10 -8.64 11.26
N TRP A 21 -5.43 -8.59 11.34
CA TRP A 21 -6.27 -9.72 11.69
C TRP A 21 -6.16 -10.86 10.66
N GLY A 22 -6.28 -10.54 9.37
CA GLY A 22 -6.13 -11.51 8.28
C GLY A 22 -4.74 -12.14 8.24
N THR A 23 -3.70 -11.34 8.47
CA THR A 23 -2.30 -11.81 8.57
C THR A 23 -2.13 -12.73 9.77
N ALA A 24 -2.71 -12.39 10.93
CA ALA A 24 -2.64 -13.22 12.14
C ALA A 24 -3.37 -14.56 11.96
N LEU A 25 -4.56 -14.58 11.34
CA LEU A 25 -5.27 -15.82 11.03
C LEU A 25 -4.48 -16.70 10.06
N SER A 26 -3.91 -16.10 9.02
CA SER A 26 -3.08 -16.81 8.03
C SER A 26 -1.81 -17.38 8.68
N TYR A 27 -1.17 -16.62 9.57
CA TYR A 27 0.00 -17.07 10.31
C TYR A 27 -0.33 -18.21 11.28
N ARG A 28 -1.47 -18.13 12.00
CA ARG A 28 -1.93 -19.23 12.86
C ARG A 28 -2.08 -20.52 12.06
N LYS A 29 -2.74 -20.45 10.89
CA LYS A 29 -2.88 -21.61 9.99
C LYS A 29 -1.52 -22.18 9.56
N ILE A 30 -0.58 -21.33 9.14
CA ILE A 30 0.78 -21.77 8.73
C ILE A 30 1.51 -22.42 9.92
N ARG A 31 1.34 -21.89 11.13
CA ARG A 31 1.92 -22.44 12.36
C ARG A 31 1.33 -23.80 12.70
N ASP A 32 0.03 -23.98 12.56
CA ASP A 32 -0.63 -25.26 12.83
C ASP A 32 -0.17 -26.35 11.83
N GLU A 33 0.19 -25.96 10.60
CA GLU A 33 0.78 -26.85 9.58
C GLU A 33 2.28 -27.11 9.78
N HIS A 34 2.95 -26.44 10.72
CA HIS A 34 4.42 -26.44 10.84
C HIS A 34 5.00 -27.83 11.13
N ASP A 35 4.32 -28.63 11.97
CA ASP A 35 4.85 -29.91 12.46
C ASP A 35 5.04 -30.96 11.35
N GLY A 36 4.37 -30.80 10.22
CA GLY A 36 4.51 -31.66 9.03
C GLY A 36 5.40 -31.08 7.94
N MET A 37 6.03 -29.92 8.15
CA MET A 37 6.60 -29.13 7.07
C MET A 37 8.13 -28.96 7.19
N PRO A 38 8.89 -29.06 6.09
CA PRO A 38 10.31 -28.71 6.12
C PRO A 38 10.49 -27.21 6.42
N ILE A 39 11.53 -26.89 7.22
CA ILE A 39 11.84 -25.52 7.67
C ILE A 39 11.93 -24.51 6.51
N SER A 40 12.48 -24.93 5.36
CA SER A 40 12.58 -24.07 4.17
C SER A 40 11.22 -23.64 3.62
N MET A 41 10.23 -24.54 3.61
CA MET A 41 8.88 -24.27 3.13
C MET A 41 8.11 -23.39 4.12
N PHE A 42 8.26 -23.63 5.43
CA PHE A 42 7.67 -22.76 6.46
C PHE A 42 8.17 -21.31 6.31
N ARG A 43 9.49 -21.13 6.14
CA ARG A 43 10.08 -19.80 5.90
C ARG A 43 9.53 -19.13 4.64
N GLN A 44 9.33 -19.89 3.55
CA GLN A 44 8.76 -19.34 2.32
C GLN A 44 7.30 -18.90 2.50
N LYS A 45 6.47 -19.69 3.20
CA LYS A 45 5.08 -19.33 3.50
C LYS A 45 4.99 -18.07 4.37
N VAL A 46 5.83 -17.96 5.41
CA VAL A 46 5.88 -16.77 6.27
C VAL A 46 6.36 -15.54 5.49
N LEU A 47 7.43 -15.67 4.71
CA LEU A 47 7.96 -14.55 3.91
C LEU A 47 6.94 -14.07 2.85
N SER A 48 6.27 -15.02 2.19
CA SER A 48 5.18 -14.75 1.25
C SER A 48 4.06 -13.94 1.92
N LEU A 49 3.60 -14.38 3.09
CA LEU A 49 2.56 -13.69 3.85
C LEU A 49 2.97 -12.25 4.20
N LEU A 50 4.19 -12.05 4.69
CA LEU A 50 4.70 -10.71 5.01
C LEU A 50 4.75 -9.80 3.78
N LEU A 51 5.28 -10.30 2.65
CA LEU A 51 5.36 -9.54 1.39
C LEU A 51 3.97 -9.12 0.89
N MET A 52 3.01 -10.05 0.90
CA MET A 52 1.65 -9.77 0.44
C MET A 52 0.93 -8.79 1.36
N SER A 53 1.01 -8.97 2.67
CA SER A 53 0.39 -8.05 3.64
C SER A 53 1.00 -6.65 3.59
N SER A 54 2.33 -6.53 3.51
CA SER A 54 3.01 -5.24 3.34
C SER A 54 2.61 -4.56 2.03
N ALA A 55 2.53 -5.32 0.92
CA ALA A 55 2.12 -4.77 -0.36
C ALA A 55 0.69 -4.20 -0.32
N VAL A 56 -0.25 -4.89 0.34
CA VAL A 56 -1.62 -4.40 0.52
C VAL A 56 -1.62 -3.08 1.31
N LEU A 57 -0.90 -3.00 2.42
CA LEU A 57 -0.81 -1.77 3.22
C LEU A 57 -0.23 -0.60 2.42
N ILE A 58 0.86 -0.83 1.68
CA ILE A 58 1.49 0.20 0.85
C ILE A 58 0.53 0.66 -0.25
N TRP A 59 -0.18 -0.27 -0.89
CA TRP A 59 -1.12 0.04 -1.97
C TRP A 59 -2.25 0.95 -1.49
N PHE A 60 -2.88 0.59 -0.38
CA PHE A 60 -3.92 1.43 0.21
C PHE A 60 -3.39 2.77 0.72
N GLY A 61 -2.18 2.82 1.28
CA GLY A 61 -1.52 4.07 1.64
C GLY A 61 -1.30 4.98 0.42
N CYS A 62 -0.86 4.41 -0.70
CA CYS A 62 -0.73 5.15 -1.96
C CYS A 62 -2.07 5.63 -2.49
N PHE A 63 -3.12 4.79 -2.41
CA PHE A 63 -4.47 5.16 -2.81
C PHE A 63 -5.00 6.33 -1.96
N TYR A 64 -4.84 6.24 -0.64
CA TYR A 64 -5.19 7.30 0.29
C TYR A 64 -4.49 8.62 -0.06
N LEU A 65 -3.16 8.59 -0.23
CA LEU A 65 -2.40 9.79 -0.61
C LEU A 65 -2.83 10.33 -1.97
N SER A 66 -3.15 9.45 -2.92
CA SER A 66 -3.65 9.87 -4.24
C SER A 66 -4.97 10.62 -4.14
N VAL A 67 -5.92 10.13 -3.34
CA VAL A 67 -7.21 10.80 -3.09
C VAL A 67 -7.03 12.10 -2.31
N HIS A 68 -6.26 12.07 -1.22
CA HIS A 68 -5.99 13.25 -0.41
C HIS A 68 -5.35 14.37 -1.24
N TYR A 69 -4.38 14.01 -2.08
CA TYR A 69 -3.72 14.99 -2.91
C TYR A 69 -4.53 15.40 -4.14
N ASP A 70 -5.42 14.57 -4.66
CA ASP A 70 -6.37 15.00 -5.69
C ASP A 70 -7.22 16.19 -5.21
N TRP A 71 -7.58 16.21 -3.92
CA TRP A 71 -8.40 17.27 -3.33
C TRP A 71 -7.60 18.51 -2.88
N THR A 72 -6.32 18.35 -2.56
CA THR A 72 -5.51 19.42 -1.94
C THR A 72 -4.46 20.03 -2.86
N ARG A 73 -4.29 19.50 -4.09
CA ARG A 73 -3.28 20.02 -5.03
C ARG A 73 -3.77 21.27 -5.77
N PRO A 74 -2.90 22.26 -5.98
CA PRO A 74 -3.22 23.40 -6.83
C PRO A 74 -3.29 22.94 -8.29
N THR A 75 -4.24 23.55 -9.01
CA THR A 75 -4.42 23.40 -10.46
C THR A 75 -3.53 24.35 -11.26
N LEU A 76 -2.76 25.20 -10.57
CA LEU A 76 -1.75 26.10 -11.13
C LEU A 76 -0.39 25.74 -10.53
N ALA A 77 0.68 25.97 -11.30
CA ALA A 77 2.03 25.79 -10.80
C ALA A 77 2.29 26.78 -9.65
N ASP A 78 2.96 26.29 -8.61
CA ASP A 78 3.38 27.09 -7.46
C ASP A 78 4.86 26.82 -7.16
N ASP A 79 5.70 27.72 -7.66
CA ASP A 79 7.15 27.64 -7.50
C ASP A 79 7.58 27.75 -6.04
N LEU A 80 6.81 28.46 -5.19
CA LEU A 80 7.15 28.68 -3.79
C LEU A 80 7.03 27.38 -2.97
N SER A 81 6.04 26.55 -3.26
CA SER A 81 5.88 25.23 -2.64
C SER A 81 6.60 24.10 -3.39
N GLY A 82 7.24 24.40 -4.53
CA GLY A 82 7.91 23.42 -5.38
C GLY A 82 6.94 22.52 -6.17
N ARG A 83 5.66 22.92 -6.27
CA ARG A 83 4.62 22.22 -7.03
C ARG A 83 4.63 22.67 -8.49
N ILE A 84 5.60 22.14 -9.23
CA ILE A 84 5.88 22.53 -10.64
C ILE A 84 5.76 21.36 -11.62
N TYR A 85 5.61 20.13 -11.13
CA TYR A 85 5.52 18.95 -11.99
C TYR A 85 4.06 18.65 -12.32
N SER A 86 3.64 18.94 -13.55
CA SER A 86 2.27 18.67 -13.99
C SER A 86 1.97 17.16 -14.05
N LEU A 87 0.82 16.77 -13.51
CA LEU A 87 0.21 15.45 -13.66
C LEU A 87 -1.22 15.65 -14.17
N SER A 88 -1.56 14.99 -15.28
CA SER A 88 -2.94 14.91 -15.75
C SER A 88 -3.71 13.91 -14.88
N ASN A 89 -4.68 14.38 -14.11
CA ASN A 89 -5.51 13.56 -13.24
C ASN A 89 -6.99 13.82 -13.50
N HIS A 90 -7.78 12.77 -13.74
CA HIS A 90 -9.25 12.85 -13.91
C HIS A 90 -9.75 14.03 -14.78
N GLY A 91 -9.08 14.33 -15.89
CA GLY A 91 -9.48 15.39 -16.83
C GLY A 91 -9.05 16.81 -16.45
N HIS A 92 -8.27 17.00 -15.40
CA HIS A 92 -7.63 18.27 -15.07
C HIS A 92 -6.13 18.08 -14.77
N VAL A 93 -5.37 19.17 -14.74
CA VAL A 93 -3.93 19.13 -14.44
C VAL A 93 -3.74 19.57 -13.00
N VAL A 94 -3.02 18.77 -12.23
CA VAL A 94 -2.54 19.10 -10.89
C VAL A 94 -1.03 19.18 -10.89
N TYR A 95 -0.47 20.00 -10.01
CA TYR A 95 0.98 20.15 -9.91
C TYR A 95 1.53 19.46 -8.65
N LEU A 96 2.56 18.65 -8.86
CA LEU A 96 3.23 17.82 -7.86
C LEU A 96 4.56 18.43 -7.42
N THR A 97 5.00 18.07 -6.23
CA THR A 97 6.41 18.20 -5.83
C THR A 97 7.24 17.01 -6.34
N MET A 98 8.58 17.11 -6.28
CA MET A 98 9.46 15.97 -6.60
C MET A 98 9.22 14.75 -5.70
N THR A 99 8.92 14.97 -4.42
CA THR A 99 8.68 13.87 -3.46
C THR A 99 7.36 13.18 -3.73
N GLU A 100 6.30 13.93 -4.06
CA GLU A 100 4.99 13.39 -4.44
C GLU A 100 5.07 12.56 -5.72
N ARG A 101 5.95 12.91 -6.66
CA ARG A 101 6.18 12.11 -7.86
C ARG A 101 6.72 10.70 -7.54
N GLY A 102 7.38 10.53 -6.40
CA GLY A 102 7.86 9.23 -5.90
C GLY A 102 6.74 8.25 -5.51
N LEU A 103 5.49 8.71 -5.32
CA LEU A 103 4.36 7.85 -4.97
C LEU A 103 4.09 6.78 -6.03
N PHE A 104 4.29 7.10 -7.30
CA PHE A 104 4.14 6.12 -8.38
C PHE A 104 5.16 4.98 -8.28
N ALA A 105 6.40 5.30 -7.90
CA ALA A 105 7.43 4.30 -7.67
C ALA A 105 7.07 3.41 -6.47
N LEU A 106 6.47 3.99 -5.42
CA LEU A 106 6.02 3.24 -4.25
C LEU A 106 4.84 2.31 -4.57
N ALA A 107 3.87 2.77 -5.36
CA ALA A 107 2.77 1.94 -5.85
C ALA A 107 3.29 0.78 -6.73
N PHE A 108 4.26 1.05 -7.61
CA PHE A 108 4.92 0.01 -8.40
C PHE A 108 5.68 -0.99 -7.53
N ALA A 109 6.41 -0.52 -6.52
CA ALA A 109 7.10 -1.39 -5.56
C ALA A 109 6.11 -2.28 -4.79
N ALA A 110 4.95 -1.75 -4.40
CA ALA A 110 3.89 -2.54 -3.78
C ALA A 110 3.40 -3.66 -4.70
N LEU A 111 3.19 -3.38 -6.00
CA LEU A 111 2.83 -4.40 -6.98
C LEU A 111 3.90 -5.50 -7.08
N VAL A 112 5.17 -5.12 -7.18
CA VAL A 112 6.30 -6.07 -7.26
C VAL A 112 6.37 -6.93 -6.00
N CYS A 113 6.21 -6.35 -4.81
CA CYS A 113 6.16 -7.08 -3.54
C CYS A 113 5.00 -8.08 -3.51
N PHE A 114 3.80 -7.67 -3.95
CA PHE A 114 2.63 -8.54 -4.00
C PHE A 114 2.84 -9.73 -4.94
N VAL A 115 3.29 -9.47 -6.17
CA VAL A 115 3.55 -10.51 -7.17
C VAL A 115 4.64 -11.46 -6.70
N SER A 116 5.72 -10.93 -6.12
CA SER A 116 6.81 -11.76 -5.56
C SER A 116 6.31 -12.64 -4.41
N GLY A 117 5.50 -12.08 -3.49
CA GLY A 117 4.88 -12.83 -2.41
C GLY A 117 3.92 -13.91 -2.90
N TYR A 118 3.13 -13.64 -3.94
CA TYR A 118 2.22 -14.60 -4.57
C TYR A 118 2.97 -15.74 -5.28
N LEU A 119 4.00 -15.42 -6.06
CA LEU A 119 4.84 -16.42 -6.72
C LEU A 119 5.57 -17.31 -5.69
N LEU A 120 6.06 -16.71 -4.61
CA LEU A 120 6.67 -17.46 -3.52
C LEU A 120 5.65 -18.37 -2.82
N HIS A 121 4.41 -17.90 -2.62
CA HIS A 121 3.32 -18.70 -2.07
C HIS A 121 3.04 -19.93 -2.94
N ARG A 122 2.91 -19.71 -4.25
CA ARG A 122 2.61 -20.74 -5.25
C ARG A 122 3.71 -21.79 -5.38
N ARG A 123 4.95 -21.46 -5.02
CA ARG A 123 6.08 -22.40 -5.02
C ARG A 123 6.12 -23.27 -3.75
N ALA A 124 5.53 -22.77 -2.65
CA ALA A 124 5.58 -23.41 -1.34
C ALA A 124 4.36 -24.29 -1.02
N GLY A 125 3.35 -24.33 -1.90
CA GLY A 125 2.18 -25.21 -1.83
C GLY A 125 2.20 -26.20 -2.97
#